data_AF-A0A3R7V2P0-F1
#
_entry.id   AF-A0A3R7V2P0-F1
#
_cell.length_a   1.000
_cell.length_b   1.000
_cell.length_c   1.000
_cell.angle_alpha   90.00
_cell.angle_beta   90.00
_cell.angle_gamma   90.00
#
_symmetry.space_group_name_H-M   'P 1'
#
loop_
_entity.id
_entity.type
_entity.pdbx_description
1 polymer ?
#
loop_
_entity_poly.entity_id
_entity_poly.type
_entity_poly.pdbx_seq_one_letter_code
_entity_poly.pdbx_strand_id
1 'polypeptide(L)'
;MNSINWFFFIIVILTAILTSLIFKSRNKTQTKFFTLILGISIFLISYVSLLEILSRPKPKNLEILNKYVEEVTLLHVSWVEGEAIHILIRLDGVKEPRLYSFPWDPIQAQEFDEALEKGRENNEEVRISNPFFVSNLEERKTLIYSSPAKPLPAKKPPEVGITAYDPDAEKKSYEMIEKERNKEK
;
A
#
# COMPACT_ATOMS: atom_id res chain seq x y z
N MET A 1 -4.96 -20.78 -12.17
CA MET A 1 -3.77 -21.21 -11.39
C MET A 1 -2.54 -20.69 -12.08
N ASN A 2 -1.91 -19.65 -11.53
CA ASN A 2 -0.84 -18.91 -12.18
C ASN A 2 0.37 -19.81 -12.46
N SER A 3 0.97 -19.70 -13.65
CA SER A 3 2.16 -20.46 -14.07
C SER A 3 3.30 -20.41 -13.04
N ILE A 4 3.37 -19.36 -12.24
CA ILE A 4 4.35 -19.19 -11.14
C ILE A 4 4.25 -20.27 -10.06
N ASN A 5 3.03 -20.68 -9.71
CA ASN A 5 2.80 -21.68 -8.68
C ASN A 5 3.33 -23.06 -9.14
N TRP A 6 3.25 -23.32 -10.45
CA TRP A 6 3.82 -24.52 -11.06
C TRP A 6 5.35 -24.50 -11.07
N PHE A 7 5.99 -23.38 -11.43
CA PHE A 7 7.45 -23.25 -11.37
C PHE A 7 7.98 -23.49 -9.95
N PHE A 8 7.35 -22.87 -8.95
CA PHE A 8 7.73 -23.09 -7.55
C PHE A 8 7.58 -24.56 -7.15
N PHE A 9 6.45 -25.19 -7.49
CA PHE A 9 6.20 -26.60 -7.17
C PHE A 9 7.23 -27.54 -7.82
N ILE A 10 7.58 -27.29 -9.09
CA ILE A 10 8.60 -28.05 -9.82
C ILE A 10 9.97 -27.90 -9.14
N ILE A 11 10.36 -26.68 -8.76
CA ILE A 11 11.63 -26.43 -8.05
C ILE A 11 11.66 -27.18 -6.71
N VAL A 12 10.56 -27.18 -5.94
CA VAL A 12 10.47 -27.91 -4.66
C VAL A 12 10.64 -29.42 -4.87
N ILE A 13 10.00 -30.00 -5.89
CA ILE A 13 10.16 -31.42 -6.20
C ILE A 13 11.59 -31.74 -6.63
N LEU A 14 12.16 -30.95 -7.53
CA LEU A 14 13.53 -31.17 -8.03
C LEU A 14 14.56 -31.05 -6.90
N THR A 15 14.40 -30.09 -6.00
CA THR A 15 15.27 -29.93 -4.83
C THR A 15 15.14 -31.09 -3.85
N ALA A 16 13.92 -31.61 -3.62
CA ALA A 16 13.72 -32.81 -2.81
C ALA A 16 14.36 -34.08 -3.44
N ILE A 17 14.28 -34.22 -4.77
CA ILE A 17 14.97 -35.30 -5.49
C ILE A 17 16.49 -35.14 -5.35
N LEU A 18 17.00 -33.92 -5.50
CA LEU A 18 18.42 -33.63 -5.37
C LEU A 18 18.95 -33.98 -3.97
N THR A 19 18.26 -33.55 -2.91
CA THR A 19 18.68 -33.84 -1.52
C THR A 19 18.63 -35.33 -1.21
N SER A 20 17.60 -36.05 -1.69
CA SER A 20 17.50 -37.50 -1.59
C SER A 20 18.66 -38.23 -2.29
N LEU A 21 19.02 -37.79 -3.50
CA LEU A 21 20.14 -38.35 -4.25
C LEU A 21 21.48 -38.06 -3.59
N ILE A 22 21.69 -36.85 -3.03
CA ILE A 22 22.90 -36.50 -2.28
C ILE A 22 23.08 -37.45 -1.09
N PHE A 23 22.02 -37.69 -0.30
CA PHE A 23 22.08 -38.58 0.86
C PHE A 23 22.37 -40.04 0.48
N LYS A 24 21.82 -40.52 -0.64
CA LYS A 24 22.00 -41.90 -1.12
C LYS A 24 23.32 -42.12 -1.87
N SER A 25 24.01 -41.05 -2.27
CA SER A 25 25.19 -41.09 -3.16
C SER A 25 26.48 -41.54 -2.45
N ARG A 26 26.45 -42.66 -1.73
CA ARG A 26 27.59 -43.12 -0.93
C ARG A 26 28.74 -43.69 -1.77
N ASN A 27 28.54 -44.18 -3.01
CA ASN A 27 29.64 -44.81 -3.79
C ASN A 27 29.49 -44.97 -5.33
N LYS A 28 28.51 -44.34 -6.01
CA LYS A 28 28.37 -44.48 -7.48
C LYS A 28 28.72 -43.18 -8.22
N THR A 29 29.71 -43.20 -9.13
CA THR A 29 30.10 -42.02 -9.92
C THR A 29 28.97 -41.53 -10.82
N GLN A 30 28.16 -42.46 -11.35
CA GLN A 30 26.99 -42.13 -12.17
C GLN A 30 25.98 -41.24 -11.41
N THR A 31 25.70 -41.53 -10.13
CA THR A 31 24.77 -40.71 -9.34
C THR A 31 25.29 -39.31 -9.12
N LYS A 32 26.62 -39.13 -8.99
CA LYS A 32 27.25 -37.81 -8.85
C LYS A 32 27.07 -36.95 -10.11
N PHE A 33 27.23 -37.53 -11.31
CA PHE A 33 26.97 -36.82 -12.57
C PHE A 33 25.50 -36.42 -12.69
N PHE A 34 24.57 -37.33 -12.38
CA PHE A 34 23.14 -37.01 -12.38
C PHE A 34 22.80 -35.90 -11.39
N THR A 35 23.36 -35.90 -10.18
CA THR A 35 23.14 -34.80 -9.22
C THR A 35 23.67 -33.47 -9.70
N LEU A 36 24.81 -33.47 -10.42
CA LEU A 36 25.37 -32.23 -10.98
C LEU A 36 24.45 -31.66 -12.06
N ILE A 37 24.02 -32.50 -13.00
CA ILE A 37 23.09 -32.11 -14.07
C ILE A 37 21.77 -31.60 -13.46
N LEU A 38 21.24 -32.30 -12.47
CA LEU A 38 20.03 -31.89 -11.77
C LEU A 38 20.19 -30.54 -11.06
N GLY A 39 21.32 -30.31 -10.41
CA GLY A 39 21.64 -29.02 -9.77
C GLY A 39 21.70 -27.87 -10.77
N ILE A 40 22.35 -28.08 -11.93
CA ILE A 40 22.40 -27.09 -13.02
C ILE A 40 20.99 -26.79 -13.55
N SER A 41 20.16 -27.83 -13.75
CA SER A 41 18.77 -27.65 -14.19
C SER A 41 17.94 -26.86 -13.18
N ILE A 42 18.06 -27.14 -11.88
CA ILE A 42 17.38 -26.37 -10.83
C ILE A 42 17.82 -24.91 -10.87
N PHE A 43 19.13 -24.64 -11.01
CA PHE A 43 19.65 -23.29 -11.12
C PHE A 43 19.04 -22.55 -12.33
N LEU A 44 19.05 -23.16 -13.51
CA LEU A 44 18.48 -22.57 -14.72
C LEU A 44 16.97 -22.29 -14.58
N ILE A 45 16.20 -23.25 -14.07
CA ILE A 45 14.75 -23.09 -13.85
C ILE A 45 14.49 -21.98 -12.83
N SER A 46 15.27 -21.90 -11.76
CA SER A 46 15.15 -20.85 -10.74
C SER A 46 15.46 -19.47 -11.31
N TYR A 47 16.47 -19.37 -12.18
CA TYR A 47 16.84 -18.12 -12.82
C TYR A 47 15.74 -17.64 -13.79
N VAL A 48 15.20 -18.53 -14.62
CA VAL A 48 14.07 -18.20 -15.51
C VAL A 48 12.84 -17.79 -14.71
N SER A 49 12.56 -18.49 -13.61
CA SER A 49 11.44 -18.14 -12.71
C SER A 49 11.62 -16.75 -12.10
N LEU A 50 12.84 -16.38 -11.73
CA LEU A 50 13.15 -15.05 -11.18
C LEU A 50 12.91 -13.95 -12.23
N LEU A 51 13.34 -14.17 -13.48
CA LEU A 51 13.09 -13.23 -14.58
C LEU A 51 11.59 -13.01 -14.83
N GLU A 52 10.82 -14.09 -14.81
CA GLU A 52 9.36 -14.03 -14.96
C GLU A 52 8.70 -13.24 -13.81
N ILE A 53 9.18 -13.41 -12.57
CA ILE A 53 8.68 -12.65 -11.40
C ILE A 53 9.01 -11.16 -11.54
N LEU A 54 10.23 -10.82 -11.95
CA LEU A 54 10.68 -9.43 -12.09
C LEU A 54 9.96 -8.68 -13.21
N SER A 55 9.46 -9.39 -14.21
CA SER A 55 8.75 -8.81 -15.35
C SER A 55 7.28 -8.51 -15.05
N ARG A 56 6.77 -8.96 -13.90
CA ARG A 56 5.36 -8.83 -13.52
C ARG A 56 5.13 -7.63 -12.60
N PRO A 57 3.93 -7.02 -12.66
CA PRO A 57 3.54 -5.97 -11.73
C PRO A 57 3.55 -6.51 -10.30
N LYS A 58 4.14 -5.76 -9.36
CA LYS A 58 4.21 -6.18 -7.95
C LYS A 58 2.82 -6.09 -7.31
N PRO A 59 2.26 -7.18 -6.74
CA PRO A 59 0.98 -7.10 -6.05
C PRO A 59 1.03 -6.14 -4.86
N LYS A 60 0.00 -5.30 -4.70
CA LYS A 60 -0.12 -4.32 -3.60
C LYS A 60 0.14 -4.94 -2.23
N ASN A 61 -0.46 -6.11 -1.98
CA ASN A 61 -0.38 -6.82 -0.71
C ASN A 61 1.02 -7.40 -0.39
N LEU A 62 1.92 -7.46 -1.38
CA LEU A 62 3.30 -7.91 -1.20
C LEU A 62 4.30 -6.74 -1.04
N GLU A 63 3.81 -5.50 -0.98
CA GLU A 63 4.64 -4.35 -0.66
C GLU A 63 4.91 -4.26 0.85
N ILE A 64 6.07 -4.76 1.26
CA ILE A 64 6.50 -4.77 2.67
C ILE A 64 7.41 -3.58 2.97
N LEU A 65 8.28 -3.19 2.04
CA LEU A 65 9.30 -2.17 2.27
C LEU A 65 8.69 -0.77 2.28
N ASN A 66 7.78 -0.48 1.34
CA ASN A 66 7.16 0.83 1.19
C ASN A 66 5.76 0.90 1.81
N LYS A 67 5.42 -0.03 2.72
CA LYS A 67 4.06 -0.18 3.26
C LYS A 67 3.50 1.10 3.90
N TYR A 68 4.38 1.92 4.49
CA TYR A 68 4.04 3.14 5.24
C TYR A 68 4.38 4.42 4.49
N VAL A 69 4.57 4.36 3.17
CA VAL A 69 4.75 5.57 2.37
C VAL A 69 3.44 6.37 2.41
N GLU A 70 3.56 7.65 2.80
CA GLU A 70 2.43 8.55 2.95
C GLU A 70 1.83 8.90 1.60
N GLU A 71 2.66 9.17 0.60
CA GLU A 71 2.24 9.64 -0.72
C GLU A 71 3.10 9.08 -1.86
N VAL A 72 2.47 8.89 -3.02
CA VAL A 72 3.14 8.52 -4.27
C VAL A 72 2.55 9.30 -5.44
N THR A 73 3.36 9.61 -6.44
CA THR A 73 2.86 10.22 -7.69
C THR A 73 2.34 9.12 -8.61
N LEU A 74 1.08 9.22 -9.04
CA LEU A 74 0.50 8.37 -10.06
C LEU A 74 0.91 8.88 -11.45
N LEU A 75 1.53 8.01 -12.25
CA LEU A 75 1.98 8.35 -13.59
C LEU A 75 1.04 7.82 -14.66
N HIS A 76 0.51 6.62 -14.46
CA HIS A 76 -0.36 5.97 -15.41
C HIS A 76 -1.21 4.91 -14.70
N VAL A 77 -2.40 4.66 -15.24
CA VAL A 77 -3.31 3.60 -14.83
C VAL A 77 -3.77 2.82 -16.06
N SER A 78 -3.86 1.51 -15.93
CA SER A 78 -4.46 0.59 -16.89
C SER A 78 -5.17 -0.49 -16.10
N TRP A 79 -6.23 -1.09 -16.62
CA TRP A 79 -6.92 -2.17 -15.93
C TRP A 79 -7.39 -3.27 -16.86
N VAL A 80 -7.60 -4.44 -16.28
CA VAL A 80 -8.29 -5.56 -16.90
C VAL A 80 -9.55 -5.80 -16.06
N GLU A 81 -10.71 -5.55 -16.66
CA GLU A 81 -12.00 -5.66 -15.98
C GLU A 81 -12.18 -7.05 -15.34
N GLY A 82 -12.59 -7.07 -14.08
CA GLY A 82 -12.78 -8.31 -13.31
C GLY A 82 -11.50 -8.95 -12.78
N GLU A 83 -10.31 -8.47 -13.17
CA GLU A 83 -9.04 -9.06 -12.75
C GLU A 83 -8.22 -8.14 -11.84
N ALA A 84 -7.72 -7.02 -12.36
CA ALA A 84 -6.81 -6.16 -11.61
C ALA A 84 -6.71 -4.74 -12.20
N ILE A 85 -6.29 -3.81 -11.35
CA ILE A 85 -5.89 -2.45 -11.73
C ILE A 85 -4.36 -2.39 -11.69
N HIS A 86 -3.73 -2.04 -12.80
CA HIS A 86 -2.29 -1.87 -12.94
C HIS A 86 -1.94 -0.39 -12.90
N ILE A 87 -1.18 0.02 -11.88
CA ILE A 87 -0.75 1.41 -11.72
C ILE A 87 0.76 1.52 -11.85
N LEU A 88 1.20 2.54 -12.58
CA LEU A 88 2.60 2.96 -12.62
C LEU A 88 2.75 4.17 -11.69
N ILE A 89 3.54 4.02 -10.63
CA ILE A 89 3.73 5.05 -9.62
C ILE A 89 5.19 5.45 -9.49
N ARG A 90 5.43 6.65 -8.96
CA ARG A 90 6.73 7.13 -8.53
C ARG A 90 6.72 7.33 -7.02
N LEU A 91 7.67 6.70 -6.34
CA LEU A 91 7.89 6.90 -4.91
C LEU A 91 8.68 8.20 -4.72
N ASP A 92 8.35 8.98 -3.68
CA ASP A 92 9.12 10.16 -3.33
C ASP A 92 10.59 9.77 -3.05
N GLY A 93 11.53 10.53 -3.63
CA GLY A 93 12.98 10.25 -3.54
C GLY A 93 13.50 9.18 -4.50
N VAL A 94 12.64 8.46 -5.23
CA VAL A 94 13.05 7.46 -6.23
C VAL A 94 12.74 7.97 -7.64
N LYS A 95 13.76 8.07 -8.49
CA LYS A 95 13.59 8.53 -9.87
C LYS A 95 12.87 7.51 -10.76
N GLU A 96 13.06 6.23 -10.48
CA GLU A 96 12.54 5.13 -11.28
C GLU A 96 11.08 4.82 -10.92
N PRO A 97 10.18 4.75 -11.92
CA PRO A 97 8.80 4.37 -11.69
C PRO A 97 8.68 2.87 -11.39
N ARG A 98 7.64 2.49 -10.65
CA ARG A 98 7.37 1.11 -10.25
C ARG A 98 5.95 0.72 -10.61
N LEU A 99 5.81 -0.49 -11.14
CA LEU A 99 4.52 -1.04 -11.58
C LEU A 99 3.91 -1.90 -10.47
N TYR A 100 2.67 -1.61 -10.09
CA TYR A 100 1.93 -2.33 -9.07
C TYR A 100 0.59 -2.85 -9.59
N SER A 101 0.16 -3.98 -9.02
CA SER A 101 -1.15 -4.58 -9.29
C SER A 101 -2.04 -4.48 -8.06
N PHE A 102 -3.18 -3.82 -8.22
CA PHE A 102 -4.21 -3.61 -7.22
C PHE A 102 -5.40 -4.55 -7.51
N PRO A 103 -6.12 -5.03 -6.47
CA PRO A 103 -7.35 -5.79 -6.66
C PRO A 103 -8.34 -5.01 -7.53
N TRP A 104 -9.11 -5.72 -8.37
CA TRP A 104 -10.16 -5.09 -9.16
C TRP A 104 -11.23 -4.46 -8.27
N ASP A 105 -11.48 -3.18 -8.49
CA ASP A 105 -12.58 -2.41 -7.93
C ASP A 105 -12.99 -1.36 -8.98
N PRO A 106 -14.22 -1.43 -9.54
CA PRO A 106 -14.64 -0.56 -10.63
C PRO A 106 -14.67 0.92 -10.21
N ILE A 107 -15.04 1.21 -8.96
CA ILE A 107 -15.10 2.57 -8.44
C ILE A 107 -13.69 3.14 -8.36
N GLN A 108 -12.75 2.37 -7.81
CA GLN A 108 -11.36 2.77 -7.70
C GLN A 108 -10.68 2.93 -9.07
N ALA A 109 -10.97 2.06 -10.04
CA ALA A 109 -10.43 2.18 -11.40
C ALA A 109 -10.87 3.49 -12.05
N GLN A 110 -12.16 3.83 -11.94
CA GLN A 110 -12.70 5.09 -12.44
C GLN A 110 -12.10 6.30 -11.72
N GLU A 111 -11.96 6.26 -10.39
CA GLU A 111 -11.34 7.34 -9.62
C GLU A 111 -9.89 7.62 -10.08
N PHE A 112 -9.12 6.58 -10.40
CA PHE A 112 -7.75 6.75 -10.92
C PHE A 112 -7.72 7.39 -12.30
N ASP A 113 -8.60 6.95 -13.21
CA ASP A 113 -8.66 7.44 -14.57
C ASP A 113 -9.09 8.92 -14.61
N GLU A 114 -10.18 9.26 -13.91
CA GLU A 114 -10.66 10.64 -13.79
C GLU A 114 -9.62 11.57 -13.15
N ALA A 115 -8.89 11.09 -12.13
CA ALA A 115 -7.86 11.88 -11.49
C ALA A 115 -6.70 12.18 -12.44
N LEU A 116 -6.26 11.19 -13.22
CA LEU A 116 -5.22 11.37 -14.25
C LEU A 116 -5.67 12.30 -15.37
N GLU A 117 -6.92 12.22 -15.80
CA GLU A 117 -7.47 13.12 -16.81
C GLU A 117 -7.51 14.56 -16.31
N LYS A 118 -8.07 14.80 -15.11
CA LYS A 118 -8.09 16.13 -14.47
C LYS A 118 -6.70 16.69 -14.22
N GLY A 119 -5.76 15.83 -13.79
CA GLY A 119 -4.36 16.21 -13.62
C GLY A 119 -3.73 16.65 -14.95
N ARG A 120 -3.97 15.91 -16.03
CA ARG A 120 -3.49 16.27 -17.38
C ARG A 120 -4.09 17.57 -17.90
N GLU A 121 -5.39 17.80 -17.68
CA GLU A 121 -6.07 19.03 -18.09
C GLU A 121 -5.53 20.26 -17.35
N ASN A 122 -5.27 20.13 -16.05
CA ASN A 122 -4.76 21.22 -15.21
C ASN A 122 -3.22 21.34 -15.20
N ASN A 123 -2.52 20.44 -15.90
CA ASN A 123 -1.06 20.31 -15.86
C ASN A 123 -0.52 20.12 -14.43
N GLU A 124 -1.23 19.32 -13.64
CA GLU A 124 -1.01 18.99 -12.24
C GLU A 124 -0.57 17.54 -12.07
N GLU A 125 0.29 17.26 -11.08
CA GLU A 125 0.67 15.89 -10.74
C GLU A 125 -0.43 15.22 -9.92
N VAL A 126 -0.77 13.97 -10.22
CA VAL A 126 -1.72 13.21 -9.40
C VAL A 126 -0.97 12.49 -8.29
N ARG A 127 -1.40 12.69 -7.04
CA ARG A 127 -0.85 12.03 -5.85
C ARG A 127 -1.86 11.06 -5.25
N ILE A 128 -1.35 9.93 -4.77
CA ILE A 128 -2.10 8.91 -4.03
C ILE A 128 -1.56 8.88 -2.60
N SER A 129 -2.43 9.13 -1.62
CA SER A 129 -2.11 8.99 -0.21
C SER A 129 -2.36 7.56 0.29
N ASN A 130 -1.44 7.02 1.09
CA ASN A 130 -1.51 5.69 1.70
C ASN A 130 -1.85 4.57 0.68
N PRO A 131 -1.08 4.42 -0.41
CA PRO A 131 -1.40 3.49 -1.52
C PRO A 131 -1.41 2.01 -1.09
N PHE A 132 -0.54 1.63 -0.13
CA PHE A 132 -0.29 0.23 0.26
C PHE A 132 -0.98 -0.18 1.56
N PHE A 133 -1.77 0.68 2.18
CA PHE A 133 -2.42 0.37 3.45
C PHE A 133 -3.54 -0.66 3.27
N VAL A 134 -3.68 -1.55 4.25
CA VAL A 134 -4.72 -2.60 4.28
C VAL A 134 -5.86 -2.08 5.17
N SER A 135 -7.02 -1.88 4.56
CA SER A 135 -8.18 -1.11 5.03
C SER A 135 -8.99 -1.72 6.19
N ASN A 136 -8.40 -2.56 7.05
CA ASN A 136 -9.13 -3.13 8.20
C ASN A 136 -9.32 -2.11 9.35
N LEU A 137 -8.47 -1.08 9.46
CA LEU A 137 -8.60 -0.03 10.46
C LEU A 137 -9.18 1.22 9.79
N GLU A 138 -10.36 1.67 10.25
CA GLU A 138 -11.16 2.78 9.70
C GLU A 138 -10.42 4.12 9.54
N GLU A 139 -9.20 4.26 10.07
CA GLU A 139 -8.49 5.53 10.14
C GLU A 139 -7.74 5.98 8.87
N ARG A 140 -7.50 5.12 7.86
CA ARG A 140 -6.74 5.53 6.65
C ARG A 140 -7.28 4.94 5.34
N LYS A 141 -8.18 5.67 4.69
CA LYS A 141 -8.62 5.41 3.29
C LYS A 141 -7.50 5.82 2.32
N THR A 142 -7.26 5.04 1.26
CA THR A 142 -6.42 5.49 0.14
C THR A 142 -7.13 6.65 -0.55
N LEU A 143 -6.48 7.81 -0.63
CA LEU A 143 -7.05 9.03 -1.22
C LEU A 143 -6.26 9.41 -2.47
N ILE A 144 -6.96 9.82 -3.52
CA ILE A 144 -6.37 10.27 -4.78
C ILE A 144 -6.70 11.74 -4.94
N TYR A 145 -5.70 12.57 -5.23
CA TYR A 145 -5.88 14.01 -5.39
C TYR A 145 -4.86 14.60 -6.38
N SER A 146 -5.19 15.71 -7.03
CA SER A 146 -4.23 16.46 -7.86
C SER A 146 -3.45 17.45 -7.00
N SER A 147 -2.15 17.56 -7.25
CA SER A 147 -1.22 18.47 -6.58
C SER A 147 -1.00 19.70 -7.46
N PRO A 148 -1.11 20.93 -6.92
CA PRO A 148 -1.06 21.26 -5.49
C PRO A 148 -2.37 20.93 -4.76
N ALA A 149 -2.25 20.29 -3.60
CA ALA A 149 -3.40 19.90 -2.79
C ALA A 149 -4.30 21.12 -2.57
N LYS A 150 -5.54 21.05 -3.06
CA LYS A 150 -6.52 22.12 -2.87
C LYS A 150 -6.59 22.41 -1.37
N PRO A 151 -6.31 23.65 -0.93
CA PRO A 151 -6.27 23.96 0.49
C PRO A 151 -7.59 23.52 1.12
N LEU A 152 -7.50 22.83 2.26
CA LEU A 152 -8.68 22.38 2.99
C LEU A 152 -9.61 23.58 3.17
N PRO A 153 -10.94 23.40 2.96
CA PRO A 153 -11.87 24.48 3.21
C PRO A 153 -11.65 24.97 4.64
N ALA A 154 -11.53 26.30 4.80
CA ALA A 154 -11.27 26.89 6.10
C ALA A 154 -12.26 26.31 7.11
N LYS A 155 -11.74 25.79 8.23
CA LYS A 155 -12.57 25.26 9.31
C LYS A 155 -13.61 26.32 9.63
N LYS A 156 -14.89 26.01 9.40
CA LYS A 156 -15.96 26.92 9.80
C LYS A 156 -15.72 27.22 11.28
N PRO A 157 -15.70 28.51 11.69
CA PRO A 157 -15.63 28.82 13.10
C PRO A 157 -16.72 28.00 13.78
N PRO A 158 -16.45 27.42 14.97
CA PRO A 158 -17.49 26.72 15.70
C PRO A 158 -18.70 27.64 15.73
N GLU A 159 -19.82 27.18 15.17
CA GLU A 159 -21.09 27.85 15.38
C GLU A 159 -21.20 27.92 16.89
N VAL A 160 -21.28 29.14 17.42
CA VAL A 160 -21.36 29.36 18.86
C VAL A 160 -22.66 28.70 19.25
N GLY A 161 -22.60 27.43 19.63
CA GLY A 161 -23.70 26.75 20.23
C GLY A 161 -24.13 27.60 21.41
N ILE A 162 -25.37 27.44 21.81
CA ILE A 162 -25.87 27.96 23.08
C ILE A 162 -25.16 27.17 24.19
N THR A 163 -23.84 27.31 24.32
CA THR A 163 -23.16 27.00 25.57
C THR A 163 -23.76 28.00 26.53
N ALA A 164 -24.51 27.51 27.51
CA ALA A 164 -25.11 28.27 28.59
C ALA A 164 -24.05 28.90 29.51
N TYR A 165 -23.01 29.48 28.93
CA TYR A 165 -22.09 30.37 29.61
C TYR A 165 -22.78 31.72 29.69
N ASP A 166 -23.55 31.90 30.75
CA ASP A 166 -24.07 33.19 31.17
C ASP A 166 -22.94 33.89 31.96
N PRO A 167 -22.27 34.91 31.39
CA PRO A 167 -21.18 35.62 32.06
C PRO A 167 -21.64 36.34 33.34
N ASP A 168 -22.95 36.57 33.51
CA ASP A 168 -23.51 37.19 34.71
C ASP A 168 -23.82 36.17 35.82
N ALA A 169 -23.86 34.87 35.50
CA ALA A 169 -24.00 33.81 36.50
C ALA A 169 -22.76 33.70 37.39
N GLU A 170 -21.57 33.94 36.82
CA GLU A 170 -20.31 33.93 37.57
C GLU A 170 -20.23 35.10 38.55
N LYS A 171 -20.66 36.31 38.16
CA LYS A 171 -20.68 37.47 39.07
C LYS A 171 -21.57 37.24 40.29
N LYS A 172 -22.75 36.65 40.11
CA LYS A 172 -23.68 36.36 41.21
C LYS A 172 -23.10 35.38 42.22
N SER A 173 -22.29 34.42 41.79
CA SER A 173 -21.66 33.46 42.71
C SER A 173 -20.58 34.15 43.57
N TYR A 174 -19.76 35.02 42.97
CA TYR A 174 -18.77 35.80 43.72
C TYR A 174 -19.42 36.75 44.73
N GLU A 175 -20.50 37.44 44.35
CA GLU A 175 -21.25 38.32 45.26
C GLU A 175 -21.89 37.55 46.42
N MET A 176 -22.42 36.33 46.17
CA MET A 176 -22.94 35.47 47.24
C MET A 176 -21.85 35.02 48.21
N ILE A 177 -20.70 34.58 47.70
CA ILE A 177 -19.54 34.16 48.51
C ILE A 177 -19.03 35.32 49.37
N GLU A 178 -18.98 36.54 48.82
CA GLU A 178 -18.55 37.73 49.57
C GLU A 178 -19.55 38.11 50.66
N LYS A 179 -20.85 37.96 50.39
CA LYS A 179 -21.92 38.22 51.36
C LYS A 179 -21.96 37.20 52.50
N GLU A 180 -21.66 35.93 52.21
CA GLU A 180 -21.50 34.89 53.24
C GLU A 180 -20.28 35.15 54.12
N ARG A 181 -19.13 35.45 53.51
CA ARG A 181 -17.89 35.76 54.23
C ARG A 181 -18.02 36.97 55.17
N ASN A 182 -18.84 37.96 54.78
CA ASN A 182 -19.09 39.15 55.59
C ASN A 182 -20.15 38.95 56.68
N LYS A 183 -20.92 37.85 56.67
CA LYS A 183 -21.85 37.48 57.75
C LYS A 183 -21.20 36.67 58.86
N GLU A 184 -20.03 36.07 58.61
CA GLU A 184 -19.27 35.28 59.60
C GLU A 184 -18.25 36.13 60.41
N LYS A 185 -18.26 37.45 60.23
CA LYS A 185 -17.50 38.43 61.05
C LYS A 185 -18.45 39.24 61.92
#